data_AF-A0A1W1EA16-F1
#
_entry.id   AF-A0A1W1EA16-F1
#
_cell.length_a   1.000
_cell.length_b   1.000
_cell.length_c   1.000
_cell.angle_alpha   90.00
_cell.angle_beta   90.00
_cell.angle_gamma   90.00
#
_symmetry.space_group_name_H-M   'P 1'
#
loop_
_entity.id
_entity.type
_entity.pdbx_description
1 polymer ?
#
loop_
_entity_poly.entity_id
_entity_poly.type
_entity_poly.pdbx_seq_one_letter_code
_entity_poly.pdbx_strand_id
1 'polypeptide(L)'
;MSTGVLGTEKRGIRELGAEEKVGWDEVTRGVVLNSFEGDATNIAHQKAEERDYADFNSYTATVASWRIIKPVYNRDICIDCQNCWVWCPDTSIISRDKQMLGIDYDHCKGCGVCVEVCPTNPKSLLMFAEATEQEDALTQWPEKKKKEK
;
A
#
# COMPACT_ATOMS: atom_id res chain seq x y z
N MET A 1 -8.41 2.11 8.71
CA MET A 1 -8.61 0.85 7.97
C MET A 1 -9.39 1.23 6.73
N SER A 2 -8.85 1.01 5.52
CA SER A 2 -9.62 1.32 4.31
C SER A 2 -10.87 0.45 4.33
N THR A 3 -12.01 1.02 3.92
CA THR A 3 -13.28 0.31 3.82
C THR A 3 -13.30 -0.71 2.68
N GLY A 4 -12.13 -1.06 2.12
CA GLY A 4 -11.98 -2.13 1.13
C GLY A 4 -12.82 -1.91 -0.12
N VAL A 5 -13.18 -0.66 -0.42
CA VAL A 5 -14.02 -0.34 -1.57
C VAL A 5 -13.17 -0.59 -2.81
N LEU A 6 -13.46 -1.69 -3.51
CA LEU A 6 -12.87 -1.98 -4.81
C LEU A 6 -13.09 -0.74 -5.70
N GLY A 7 -12.14 -0.40 -6.57
CA GLY A 7 -12.28 0.76 -7.47
C GLY A 7 -13.55 0.76 -8.33
N THR A 8 -14.28 -0.36 -8.35
CA THR A 8 -15.56 -0.59 -9.03
C THR A 8 -16.80 -0.23 -8.21
N GLU A 9 -16.74 -0.22 -6.88
CA GLU A 9 -17.90 0.00 -6.01
C GLU A 9 -18.15 1.49 -5.80
N LYS A 10 -19.14 2.02 -6.52
CA LYS A 10 -19.73 3.37 -6.39
C LYS A 10 -18.80 4.59 -6.58
N ARG A 11 -17.50 4.38 -6.78
CA ARG A 11 -16.55 5.45 -7.12
C ARG A 11 -17.00 6.16 -8.41
N GLY A 12 -17.35 7.44 -8.29
CA GLY A 12 -17.80 8.33 -9.37
C GLY A 12 -19.28 8.70 -9.37
N ILE A 13 -20.15 8.00 -8.63
CA ILE A 13 -21.59 8.32 -8.57
C ILE A 13 -21.85 9.50 -7.63
N ARG A 14 -21.45 9.39 -6.36
CA ARG A 14 -21.62 10.43 -5.34
C ARG A 14 -20.82 11.71 -5.67
N GLU A 15 -19.73 11.53 -6.41
CA GLU A 15 -18.64 12.49 -6.65
C GLU A 15 -18.95 13.47 -7.79
N LEU A 16 -19.75 13.07 -8.77
CA LEU A 16 -20.17 13.91 -9.89
C LEU A 16 -21.50 14.62 -9.62
N GLY A 17 -22.05 14.46 -8.41
CA GLY A 17 -23.42 14.89 -8.08
C GLY A 17 -24.47 14.14 -8.91
N ALA A 18 -24.11 12.94 -9.40
CA ALA A 18 -24.93 12.17 -10.30
C ALA A 18 -25.67 11.06 -9.52
N GLU A 19 -26.89 10.74 -9.95
CA GLU A 19 -27.64 9.60 -9.40
C GLU A 19 -27.09 8.26 -9.93
N GLU A 20 -26.32 8.30 -11.03
CA GLU A 20 -25.70 7.17 -11.71
C GLU A 20 -24.27 7.49 -12.19
N LYS A 21 -23.54 6.48 -12.70
CA LYS A 21 -22.21 6.72 -13.29
C LYS A 21 -22.41 7.44 -14.63
N VAL A 22 -22.10 8.73 -14.66
CA VAL A 22 -22.20 9.55 -15.88
C VAL A 22 -20.92 9.44 -16.71
N GLY A 23 -21.05 9.70 -18.02
CA GLY A 23 -19.92 9.75 -18.95
C GLY A 23 -18.93 10.87 -18.62
N TRP A 24 -17.69 10.74 -19.09
CA TRP A 24 -16.67 11.79 -18.94
C TRP A 24 -17.08 13.12 -19.59
N ASP A 25 -17.97 13.06 -20.58
CA ASP A 25 -18.58 14.18 -21.29
C ASP A 25 -19.74 14.84 -20.54
N GLU A 26 -20.28 14.17 -19.52
CA GLU A 26 -21.42 14.62 -18.71
C GLU A 26 -20.99 15.25 -17.37
N VAL A 27 -19.69 15.24 -17.06
CA VAL A 27 -19.14 15.90 -15.87
C VAL A 27 -19.30 17.41 -15.98
N THR A 28 -19.88 18.04 -14.95
CA THR A 28 -19.97 19.51 -14.86
C THR A 28 -18.57 20.11 -14.87
N ARG A 29 -18.27 20.92 -15.90
CA ARG A 29 -16.98 21.61 -16.01
C ARG A 29 -16.78 22.55 -14.81
N GLY A 30 -15.64 22.42 -14.14
CA GLY A 30 -15.30 23.24 -12.98
C GLY A 30 -15.62 22.59 -11.63
N VAL A 31 -16.13 21.34 -11.60
CA VAL A 31 -16.18 20.56 -10.36
C VAL A 31 -14.77 20.28 -9.87
N VAL A 32 -14.56 20.51 -8.57
CA VAL A 32 -13.29 20.25 -7.88
C VAL A 32 -13.42 19.01 -7.02
N LEU A 33 -12.50 18.07 -7.21
CA LEU A 33 -12.34 16.89 -6.36
C LEU A 33 -11.28 17.21 -5.30
N ASN A 34 -11.72 17.68 -4.13
CA ASN A 34 -10.83 18.00 -3.01
C ASN A 34 -10.12 16.76 -2.45
N SER A 35 -8.81 16.77 -2.28
CA SER A 35 -8.10 15.60 -1.76
C SER A 35 -8.51 15.19 -0.33
N PHE A 36 -9.10 16.10 0.45
CA PHE A 36 -9.45 15.95 1.87
C PHE A 36 -10.87 16.44 2.13
N GLU A 37 -11.54 15.85 3.12
CA GLU A 37 -12.80 16.36 3.65
C GLU A 37 -12.54 17.52 4.61
N GLY A 38 -13.42 18.52 4.60
CA GLY A 38 -13.38 19.64 5.55
C GLY A 38 -12.16 20.57 5.42
N ASP A 39 -11.58 20.95 6.55
CA ASP A 39 -10.47 21.90 6.62
C ASP A 39 -9.12 21.22 6.36
N ALA A 40 -8.46 21.64 5.28
CA ALA A 40 -7.13 21.19 4.90
C ALA A 40 -5.99 22.06 5.48
N THR A 41 -6.26 22.86 6.53
CA THR A 41 -5.21 23.59 7.22
C THR A 41 -4.31 22.63 8.02
N ASN A 42 -2.98 22.77 7.89
CA ASN A 42 -1.96 21.98 8.60
C ASN A 42 -1.88 20.47 8.30
N ILE A 43 -2.60 19.93 7.31
CA ILE A 43 -2.52 18.49 6.96
C ILE A 43 -1.09 18.07 6.61
N ALA A 44 -0.28 18.95 6.01
CA ALA A 44 1.12 18.65 5.69
C ALA A 44 1.93 18.19 6.93
N HIS A 45 1.46 18.54 8.15
CA HIS A 45 2.07 18.15 9.42
C HIS A 45 1.40 16.94 10.09
N GLN A 46 0.31 16.42 9.52
CA GLN A 46 -0.36 15.20 9.99
C GLN A 46 0.21 13.97 9.26
N LYS A 47 0.22 12.83 9.96
CA LYS A 47 0.60 11.56 9.34
C LYS A 47 -0.45 11.15 8.30
N ALA A 48 -0.05 10.35 7.31
CA ALA A 48 -0.96 9.91 6.27
C ALA A 48 -2.23 9.28 6.86
N GLU A 49 -2.11 8.42 7.86
CA GLU A 49 -3.24 7.70 8.46
C GLU A 49 -4.19 8.58 9.29
N GLU A 50 -3.76 9.79 9.66
CA GLU A 50 -4.51 10.72 10.51
C GLU A 50 -5.29 11.74 9.68
N ARG A 51 -5.06 11.79 8.35
CA ARG A 51 -5.70 12.75 7.45
C ARG A 51 -7.11 12.29 7.11
N ASP A 52 -8.02 13.25 7.07
CA ASP A 52 -9.40 13.05 6.62
C ASP A 52 -9.44 13.11 5.10
N TYR A 53 -9.07 12.00 4.45
CA TYR A 53 -9.11 11.92 2.99
C TYR A 53 -10.54 11.90 2.48
N ALA A 54 -10.78 12.63 1.40
CA ALA A 54 -12.02 12.49 0.66
C ALA A 54 -12.17 11.06 0.12
N ASP A 55 -13.42 10.60 0.05
CA ASP A 55 -13.76 9.22 -0.36
C ASP A 55 -13.18 8.84 -1.73
N PHE A 56 -12.92 9.83 -2.59
CA PHE A 56 -12.37 9.64 -3.94
C PHE A 56 -10.85 9.74 -4.04
N ASN A 57 -10.15 10.10 -2.96
CA ASN A 57 -8.69 10.15 -2.96
C ASN A 57 -8.09 8.79 -3.34
N SER A 58 -6.91 8.77 -3.97
CA SER A 58 -6.23 7.50 -4.25
C SER A 58 -5.93 6.69 -2.99
N TYR A 59 -5.75 7.35 -1.84
CA TYR A 59 -5.49 6.72 -0.55
C TYR A 59 -6.64 5.82 -0.05
N THR A 60 -7.88 6.10 -0.43
CA THR A 60 -9.05 5.30 -0.01
C THR A 60 -9.26 4.09 -0.92
N ALA A 61 -8.47 3.95 -2.00
CA ALA A 61 -8.71 2.97 -3.03
C ALA A 61 -7.71 1.82 -3.02
N THR A 62 -8.24 0.61 -3.00
CA THR A 62 -7.43 -0.60 -3.07
C THR A 62 -7.08 -0.96 -4.52
N VAL A 63 -5.82 -1.35 -4.74
CA VAL A 63 -5.31 -2.02 -5.95
C VAL A 63 -4.88 -3.46 -5.64
N ALA A 64 -5.29 -4.00 -4.48
CA ALA A 64 -4.89 -5.33 -4.02
C ALA A 64 -5.17 -6.44 -5.04
N SER A 65 -6.26 -6.29 -5.81
CA SER A 65 -6.68 -7.24 -6.85
C SER A 65 -5.70 -7.40 -8.02
N TRP A 66 -4.68 -6.55 -8.13
CA TRP A 66 -3.68 -6.63 -9.19
C TRP A 66 -2.64 -7.72 -8.93
N ARG A 67 -2.55 -8.22 -7.69
CA ARG A 67 -1.55 -9.19 -7.27
C ARG A 67 -1.98 -10.62 -7.59
N ILE A 68 -1.01 -11.41 -8.06
CA ILE A 68 -1.04 -12.87 -8.02
C ILE A 68 -0.07 -13.39 -6.93
N ILE A 69 0.97 -12.61 -6.66
CA ILE A 69 1.97 -12.84 -5.62
C ILE A 69 2.15 -11.57 -4.78
N LYS A 70 2.50 -11.73 -3.50
CA LYS A 70 2.76 -10.64 -2.56
C LYS A 70 4.08 -10.82 -1.83
N PRO A 71 4.78 -9.72 -1.50
CA PRO A 71 5.89 -9.78 -0.55
C PRO A 71 5.34 -10.05 0.85
N VAL A 72 5.92 -11.00 1.58
CA VAL A 72 5.70 -11.19 3.01
C VAL A 72 6.92 -10.65 3.75
N TYR A 73 6.68 -10.00 4.90
CA TYR A 73 7.69 -9.35 5.72
C TYR A 73 7.99 -10.16 6.98
N ASN A 74 9.26 -10.52 7.19
CA ASN A 74 9.73 -11.15 8.40
C ASN A 74 10.50 -10.14 9.27
N ARG A 75 9.90 -9.75 10.41
CA ARG A 75 10.47 -8.76 11.33
C ARG A 75 11.77 -9.25 11.98
N ASP A 76 11.88 -10.53 12.31
CA ASP A 76 13.00 -11.10 13.08
C ASP A 76 14.34 -11.02 12.33
N ILE A 77 14.28 -10.90 11.01
CA ILE A 77 15.45 -10.81 10.13
C ILE A 77 15.73 -9.36 9.71
N CYS A 78 14.72 -8.49 9.78
CA CYS A 78 14.83 -7.13 9.31
C CYS A 78 15.79 -6.31 10.17
N ILE A 79 16.57 -5.45 9.51
CA ILE A 79 17.55 -4.57 10.14
C ILE A 79 17.18 -3.08 10.01
N ASP A 80 15.94 -2.78 9.62
CA ASP A 80 15.44 -1.41 9.47
C ASP A 80 16.29 -0.50 8.55
N CYS A 81 16.87 -1.09 7.50
CA CYS A 81 17.75 -0.37 6.57
C CYS A 81 17.04 0.58 5.61
N GLN A 82 15.70 0.53 5.55
CA GLN A 82 14.85 1.41 4.72
C GLN A 82 14.99 1.25 3.20
N ASN A 83 15.80 0.32 2.69
CA ASN A 83 15.89 0.07 1.24
C ASN A 83 14.52 -0.24 0.63
N CYS A 84 13.77 -1.17 1.22
CA CYS A 84 12.44 -1.51 0.71
C CYS A 84 11.50 -0.30 0.66
N TRP A 85 11.59 0.60 1.63
CA TRP A 85 10.78 1.82 1.69
C TRP A 85 11.17 2.84 0.61
N VAL A 86 12.47 3.13 0.45
CA VAL A 86 12.95 4.09 -0.55
C VAL A 86 12.69 3.63 -1.99
N TRP A 87 12.83 2.32 -2.25
CA TRP A 87 12.71 1.77 -3.60
C TRP A 87 11.29 1.35 -3.98
N CYS A 88 10.32 1.42 -3.07
CA CYS A 88 8.94 1.05 -3.38
C CYS A 88 8.31 2.10 -4.32
N PRO A 89 7.91 1.73 -5.56
CA PRO A 89 7.34 2.69 -6.50
C PRO A 89 5.94 3.18 -6.11
N ASP A 90 5.22 2.44 -5.27
CA ASP A 90 3.84 2.71 -4.87
C ASP A 90 3.72 3.15 -3.40
N THR A 91 4.83 3.42 -2.71
CA THR A 91 4.85 3.83 -1.29
C THR A 91 4.10 2.86 -0.34
N SER A 92 4.04 1.58 -0.70
CA SER A 92 3.28 0.57 0.05
C SER A 92 4.04 -0.05 1.22
N ILE A 93 5.21 0.50 1.59
CA ILE A 93 5.97 0.06 2.77
C ILE A 93 5.65 1.00 3.92
N ILE A 94 5.12 0.44 5.01
CA ILE A 94 4.79 1.19 6.22
C ILE A 94 6.04 1.28 7.08
N SER A 95 6.57 2.50 7.21
CA SER A 95 7.75 2.77 8.02
C SER A 95 7.52 3.98 8.92
N ARG A 96 7.83 3.86 10.22
CA ARG A 96 7.74 4.94 11.21
C ARG A 96 8.96 4.94 12.11
N ASP A 97 9.45 6.12 12.47
CA ASP A 97 10.56 6.27 13.41
C ASP A 97 11.80 5.43 13.06
N LYS A 98 12.08 5.33 11.74
CA LYS A 98 13.16 4.50 11.17
C LYS A 98 12.99 3.00 11.43
N GLN A 99 11.76 2.53 11.60
CA GLN A 99 11.42 1.11 11.71
C GLN A 99 10.46 0.71 10.60
N MET A 100 10.70 -0.45 9.99
CA MET A 100 9.77 -1.08 9.06
C MET A 100 8.69 -1.80 9.87
N LEU A 101 7.45 -1.32 9.77
CA LEU A 101 6.30 -1.83 10.52
C LEU A 101 5.49 -2.87 9.72
N GLY A 102 5.44 -2.73 8.40
CA GLY A 102 4.72 -3.67 7.56
C GLY A 102 4.54 -3.21 6.12
N ILE A 103 3.58 -3.83 5.44
CA ILE A 103 3.24 -3.56 4.04
C ILE A 103 1.77 -3.19 3.98
N ASP A 104 1.48 -2.10 3.29
CA ASP A 104 0.13 -1.72 2.92
C ASP A 104 -0.33 -2.58 1.74
N TYR A 105 -1.04 -3.66 2.05
CA TYR A 105 -1.56 -4.58 1.04
C TYR A 105 -2.78 -4.03 0.29
N ASP A 106 -3.36 -2.89 0.67
CA ASP A 106 -4.37 -2.26 -0.17
C ASP A 106 -3.72 -1.58 -1.37
N HIS A 107 -2.53 -1.01 -1.19
CA HIS A 107 -1.81 -0.27 -2.24
C HIS A 107 -0.65 -1.04 -2.89
N CYS A 108 -0.23 -2.17 -2.32
CA CYS A 108 0.85 -2.98 -2.88
C CYS A 108 0.45 -3.65 -4.21
N LYS A 109 1.27 -3.51 -5.26
CA LYS A 109 1.04 -4.20 -6.55
C LYS A 109 1.76 -5.55 -6.68
N GLY A 110 2.52 -5.97 -5.67
CA GLY A 110 3.25 -7.24 -5.72
C GLY A 110 4.43 -7.26 -6.70
N CYS A 111 5.02 -6.10 -7.02
CA CYS A 111 6.08 -5.97 -8.02
C CYS A 111 7.43 -6.62 -7.65
N GLY A 112 7.65 -6.94 -6.38
CA GLY A 112 8.86 -7.64 -5.91
C GLY A 112 10.12 -6.77 -5.72
N VAL A 113 10.11 -5.48 -6.11
CA VAL A 113 11.28 -4.58 -5.97
C VAL A 113 11.80 -4.54 -4.53
N CYS A 114 10.91 -4.49 -3.54
CA CYS A 114 11.29 -4.48 -2.12
C CYS A 114 12.05 -5.75 -1.68
N VAL A 115 11.73 -6.91 -2.25
CA VAL A 115 12.44 -8.17 -2.05
C VAL A 115 13.80 -8.10 -2.72
N GLU A 116 13.87 -7.60 -3.97
CA GLU A 116 15.11 -7.52 -4.73
C GLU A 116 16.19 -6.71 -3.99
N VAL A 117 15.83 -5.51 -3.51
CA VAL A 117 16.75 -4.57 -2.85
C VAL A 117 17.04 -4.90 -1.37
N CYS A 118 16.39 -5.90 -0.80
CA CYS A 118 16.59 -6.31 0.58
C CYS A 118 18.02 -6.86 0.78
N PRO A 119 18.86 -6.23 1.63
CA PRO A 119 20.28 -6.58 1.75
C PRO A 119 20.55 -7.74 2.72
N THR A 120 19.56 -8.19 3.50
CA THR A 120 19.77 -9.25 4.48
C THR A 120 19.93 -10.61 3.80
N ASN A 121 20.64 -11.53 4.46
CA ASN A 121 20.76 -12.92 3.99
C ASN A 121 20.50 -13.88 5.18
N PRO A 122 19.36 -14.61 5.19
CA PRO A 122 18.26 -14.56 4.21
C PRO A 122 17.61 -13.17 4.13
N LYS A 123 16.92 -12.89 3.02
CA LYS A 123 16.16 -11.64 2.87
C LYS A 123 15.05 -11.57 3.91
N SER A 124 14.77 -10.40 4.45
CA SER A 124 13.67 -10.16 5.39
C SER A 124 12.32 -10.00 4.68
N LEU A 125 12.32 -9.99 3.35
CA LEU A 125 11.16 -9.97 2.48
C LEU A 125 11.31 -11.09 1.46
N LEU A 126 10.25 -11.86 1.22
CA LEU A 126 10.19 -12.89 0.18
C LEU A 126 8.81 -12.88 -0.50
N MET A 127 8.74 -13.30 -1.76
CA MET A 127 7.47 -13.36 -2.50
C MET A 127 6.76 -14.69 -2.25
N PHE A 128 5.44 -14.61 -2.00
CA PHE A 128 4.54 -15.76 -1.85
C PHE A 128 3.29 -15.56 -2.71
N ALA A 129 2.50 -16.62 -2.92
CA ALA A 129 1.21 -16.49 -3.60
C ALA A 129 0.26 -15.59 -2.78
N GLU A 130 -0.60 -14.82 -3.47
CA GLU A 130 -1.54 -13.91 -2.81
C GLU A 130 -2.45 -14.65 -1.81
N ALA A 131 -2.87 -15.87 -2.18
CA ALA A 131 -3.74 -16.72 -1.37
C ALA A 131 -3.02 -17.38 -0.16
N THR A 132 -1.70 -17.24 -0.04
CA THR A 132 -0.97 -17.78 1.11
C THR A 132 -1.15 -16.86 2.32
N GLU A 133 -1.52 -17.43 3.45
CA GLU A 133 -1.62 -16.69 4.72
C GLU A 133 -0.23 -16.27 5.21
N GLN A 134 -0.16 -15.13 5.90
CA GLN A 134 1.14 -14.56 6.31
C GLN A 134 1.87 -15.47 7.31
N GLU A 135 1.14 -16.09 8.23
CA GLU A 135 1.70 -17.02 9.22
C GLU A 135 2.32 -18.23 8.52
N ASP A 136 1.61 -18.84 7.56
CA ASP A 136 2.10 -19.97 6.77
C ASP A 136 3.35 -19.61 5.96
N ALA A 137 3.38 -18.41 5.37
CA ALA A 137 4.55 -17.93 4.64
C ALA A 137 5.77 -17.73 5.55
N LEU A 138 5.56 -17.25 6.78
CA LEU A 138 6.64 -17.07 7.77
C LEU A 138 7.25 -18.40 8.23
N THR A 139 6.47 -19.48 8.28
CA THR A 139 7.02 -20.81 8.62
C THR A 139 7.98 -21.37 7.56
N GLN A 140 7.87 -20.91 6.31
CA GLN A 140 8.66 -21.39 5.18
C GLN A 140 10.00 -20.65 5.00
N TRP A 141 10.41 -19.83 5.97
CA TRP A 141 11.59 -18.98 5.81
C TRP A 141 12.89 -19.79 5.75
N PRO A 142 13.80 -19.48 4.80
CA PRO A 142 15.07 -20.19 4.70
C PRO A 142 15.99 -19.91 5.90
N GLU A 143 16.72 -20.93 6.34
CA GLU A 143 17.72 -20.79 7.38
C GLU A 143 18.92 -19.93 6.94
N LYS A 144 19.52 -19.25 7.91
CA LYS A 144 20.73 -18.45 7.71
C LYS A 144 21.94 -19.34 7.46
N LYS A 145 22.28 -19.54 6.19
CA LYS A 145 23.55 -20.16 5.79
C LYS A 145 24.70 -19.26 6.23
N LYS A 146 25.62 -19.79 7.06
CA LYS A 146 26.87 -19.09 7.38
C LYS A 146 27.65 -18.93 6.07
N LYS A 147 28.01 -17.70 5.71
CA LYS A 147 28.94 -17.45 4.60
C LYS A 147 30.28 -18.07 4.98
N GLU A 148 30.73 -19.08 4.24
CA GLU A 148 32.13 -19.50 4.28
C GLU A 148 32.98 -18.30 3.83
N LYS A 149 34.01 -17.99 4.63
CA LYS A 149 34.92 -16.87 4.41
C LYS A 149 36.05 -17.29 3.48
#